data_AF-A0A6G0VPU8-F1
#
_entry.id   AF-A0A6G0VPU8-F1
#
_cell.length_a   1.000
_cell.length_b   1.000
_cell.length_c   1.000
_cell.angle_alpha   90.00
_cell.angle_beta   90.00
_cell.angle_gamma   90.00
#
_symmetry.space_group_name_H-M   'P 1'
#
loop_
_entity.id
_entity.type
_entity.pdbx_description
1 polymer ?
#
loop_
_entity_poly.entity_id
_entity_poly.type
_entity_poly.pdbx_seq_one_letter_code
_entity_poly.pdbx_strand_id
1 'polypeptide(L)' 'MPNVCLYCGWNSNKHRPDIGKATTDWVCCESCFRWFAQQCTLKDKNEILNFDIVEFKCLLCKGQRVYY' A
#
# COMPACT_ATOMS: atom_id res chain seq x y z
N MET A 1 3.80 3.39 -13.60
CA MET A 1 3.88 2.71 -12.29
C MET A 1 4.72 3.56 -11.33
N PRO A 2 4.40 3.61 -10.03
CA PRO A 2 5.23 4.29 -9.02
C PRO A 2 6.55 3.55 -8.83
N ASN A 3 7.65 4.29 -8.69
CA ASN A 3 8.98 3.70 -8.54
C ASN A 3 9.37 3.39 -7.08
N VAL A 4 8.67 3.95 -6.09
CA VAL A 4 9.04 3.85 -4.67
C VAL A 4 7.78 3.79 -3.79
N CYS A 5 7.76 2.88 -2.81
CA CYS A 5 6.73 2.82 -1.78
C CYS A 5 7.06 3.80 -0.66
N LEU A 6 6.15 4.72 -0.38
CA LEU A 6 6.37 5.77 0.62
C LEU A 6 6.38 5.28 2.08
N TYR A 7 6.00 4.03 2.35
CA TYR A 7 6.08 3.47 3.71
C TYR A 7 7.43 2.87 4.05
N CYS A 8 8.12 2.26 3.09
CA CYS A 8 9.40 1.58 3.33
C CYS A 8 10.56 2.19 2.52
N GLY A 9 10.28 3.14 1.63
CA GLY A 9 11.27 3.75 0.75
C GLY A 9 11.83 2.82 -0.31
N TRP A 10 11.29 1.61 -0.46
CA TRP A 10 11.79 0.61 -1.40
C TRP A 10 11.12 0.72 -2.75
N ASN A 11 11.88 0.38 -3.79
CA ASN A 11 11.36 0.24 -5.14
C ASN A 11 10.69 -1.12 -5.35
N SER A 12 9.92 -1.23 -6.42
CA SER A 12 9.19 -2.44 -6.83
C SER A 12 10.07 -3.70 -6.88
N ASN A 13 11.36 -3.56 -7.16
CA ASN A 13 12.31 -4.68 -7.26
C ASN A 13 12.77 -5.21 -5.89
N LYS A 14 12.72 -4.37 -4.85
CA LYS A 14 13.09 -4.76 -3.48
C LYS A 14 11.89 -5.28 -2.68
N HIS A 15 10.69 -4.97 -3.14
CA HIS A 15 9.50 -5.63 -2.67
C HIS A 15 9.47 -7.07 -3.16
N ARG A 16 9.58 -8.05 -2.25
CA ARG A 16 9.31 -9.44 -2.63
C ARG A 16 7.81 -9.52 -2.96
N PRO A 17 7.44 -9.92 -4.18
CA PRO A 17 6.06 -10.26 -4.44
C PRO A 17 5.66 -11.46 -3.57
N ASP A 18 4.37 -11.59 -3.25
CA ASP A 18 3.88 -12.75 -2.52
C ASP A 18 4.22 -14.05 -3.23
N ILE A 19 4.26 -15.14 -2.47
CA ILE A 19 4.60 -16.47 -2.98
C ILE A 19 3.68 -16.80 -4.15
N GLY A 20 4.26 -16.90 -5.35
CA GLY A 20 3.52 -17.19 -6.60
C GLY A 20 3.24 -15.98 -7.50
N LYS A 21 3.56 -14.74 -7.11
CA LYS A 21 3.44 -13.56 -7.97
C LYS A 21 4.81 -13.09 -8.48
N ALA A 22 4.85 -12.64 -9.73
CA ALA A 22 6.06 -12.08 -10.35
C ALA A 22 6.23 -10.57 -10.08
N THR A 23 5.18 -9.89 -9.62
CA THR A 23 5.17 -8.44 -9.44
C THR A 23 4.52 -8.05 -8.12
N THR A 24 4.94 -6.91 -7.58
CA THR A 24 4.39 -6.33 -6.35
C THR A 24 3.08 -5.63 -6.65
N ASP A 25 2.03 -5.94 -5.89
CA ASP A 25 0.75 -5.23 -5.97
C ASP A 25 0.83 -3.87 -5.28
N TRP A 26 0.18 -2.87 -5.88
CA TRP A 26 0.17 -1.48 -5.41
C TRP A 26 -1.25 -0.99 -5.22
N VAL A 27 -1.44 -0.19 -4.18
CA VAL A 27 -2.70 0.48 -3.88
C VAL A 27 -2.50 2.00 -3.84
N CYS A 28 -3.46 2.73 -4.39
CA CYS A 28 -3.47 4.19 -4.38
C CYS A 28 -4.35 4.72 -3.24
N CYS A 29 -3.88 5.72 -2.52
CA CYS A 29 -4.69 6.39 -1.51
C CYS A 29 -5.63 7.41 -2.14
N GLU A 30 -6.92 7.35 -1.84
CA GLU A 30 -7.91 8.26 -2.43
C GLU A 30 -7.75 9.72 -2.00
N SER A 31 -7.22 9.97 -0.80
CA SER A 31 -7.10 11.34 -0.29
C SER A 31 -5.86 12.07 -0.78
N CYS A 32 -4.74 11.37 -0.99
CA CYS A 32 -3.47 12.00 -1.38
C CYS A 32 -2.91 11.50 -2.72
N PHE A 33 -3.61 10.58 -3.38
CA PHE A 33 -3.28 9.98 -4.66
C PHE A 33 -1.86 9.39 -4.74
N ARG A 34 -1.29 9.08 -3.57
CA ARG A 34 0.01 8.42 -3.44
C ARG A 34 -0.16 6.92 -3.47
N TRP A 35 0.87 6.24 -3.97
CA TRP A 35 0.88 4.80 -4.14
C TRP A 35 1.74 4.10 -3.10
N PHE A 36 1.28 2.93 -2.67
CA PHE A 36 1.89 2.14 -1.62
C PHE A 36 1.90 0.67 -2.04
N ALA A 37 2.97 -0.05 -1.71
CA ALA A 37 3.00 -1.50 -1.89
C ALA A 37 2.01 -2.12 -0.91
N GLN A 38 1.10 -2.96 -1.41
CA GLN A 38 -0.01 -3.52 -0.64
C GLN A 38 0.46 -4.27 0.61
N GLN A 39 1.55 -5.04 0.50
CA GLN A 39 2.21 -5.71 1.61
C GLN A 39 2.72 -4.78 2.73
N CYS A 40 2.95 -3.50 2.44
CA CYS A 40 3.32 -2.51 3.45
C CYS A 40 2.10 -1.85 4.10
N THR A 41 0.91 -2.04 3.53
CA THR A 41 -0.34 -1.48 4.05
C THR A 41 -1.06 -2.40 5.02
N LEU A 42 -0.77 -3.69 4.95
CA LEU A 42 -1.43 -4.74 5.73
C LEU A 42 -0.55 -5.22 6.89
N LYS A 43 -1.18 -5.61 7.99
CA LYS A 43 -0.46 -6.15 9.16
C LYS A 43 -0.21 -7.64 9.04
N ASP A 44 -1.12 -8.35 8.38
CA ASP A 44 -1.01 -9.79 8.15
C ASP A 44 -0.95 -10.10 6.65
N LYS A 45 -0.13 -11.09 6.28
CA LYS A 45 -0.05 -11.59 4.90
C LYS A 45 -1.35 -12.23 4.44
N ASN A 46 -2.13 -12.80 5.36
CA ASN A 46 -3.44 -13.38 5.04
C ASN A 46 -4.49 -12.31 4.68
N GLU A 47 -4.31 -11.06 5.12
CA GLU A 47 -5.17 -9.94 4.69
C GLU A 47 -4.91 -9.54 3.23
N ILE A 48 -3.74 -9.89 2.66
CA ILE A 48 -3.36 -9.54 1.28
C ILE A 48 -4.22 -10.32 0.28
N LEU A 49 -4.53 -11.59 0.59
CA LEU A 49 -5.28 -12.49 -0.30
C LEU A 49 -6.76 -12.07 -0.47
N ASN A 50 -7.31 -11.32 0.48
CA ASN A 50 -8.70 -10.83 0.48
C ASN A 50 -8.77 -9.31 0.38
N PHE A 51 -7.72 -8.66 -0.11
CA PHE A 51 -7.63 -7.20 -0.19
C PHE A 51 -8.45 -6.67 -1.37
N ASP A 52 -9.77 -6.68 -1.21
CA ASP A 52 -10.70 -6.02 -2.11
C ASP A 52 -10.88 -4.59 -1.61
N ILE A 53 -10.05 -3.68 -2.10
CA ILE A 53 -10.13 -2.27 -1.74
C ILE A 53 -10.73 -1.48 -2.89
N VAL A 54 -11.96 -1.05 -2.67
CA VAL A 54 -12.55 0.08 -3.41
C VAL A 54 -12.04 1.42 -2.84
N GLU A 55 -11.85 1.53 -1.52
CA GLU A 55 -11.53 2.81 -0.85
C GLU A 55 -10.31 2.70 0.10
N PHE A 56 -9.08 2.89 -0.40
CA PHE A 56 -7.87 2.89 0.47
C PHE A 56 -7.53 4.30 0.96
N LYS A 57 -7.38 4.43 2.27
CA LYS A 57 -6.82 5.62 2.92
C LYS A 57 -5.52 5.26 3.65
N CYS A 58 -4.42 5.89 3.26
CA CYS A 58 -3.11 5.66 3.88
C CYS A 58 -3.08 6.20 5.32
N LEU A 59 -2.17 5.67 6.15
CA LEU A 59 -1.98 6.04 7.55
C LEU A 59 -1.68 7.53 7.73
N LEU A 60 -0.96 8.14 6.77
CA LEU A 60 -0.71 9.58 6.77
C LEU A 60 -2.01 10.38 6.66
N CYS A 61 -2.95 9.92 5.83
CA CYS A 61 -4.26 10.54 5.65
C CYS A 61 -5.28 10.13 6.73
N LYS A 62 -5.13 8.94 7.33
CA LYS A 62 -5.95 8.49 8.48
C LYS A 62 -5.53 9.21 9.78
N GLY A 63 -4.27 9.60 9.90
CA GLY A 63 -3.70 10.30 11.05
C GLY A 63 -3.97 11.80 11.08
N GLN A 64 -4.52 12.39 10.01
CA GLN A 64 -5.04 13.76 10.04
C GLN A 64 -6.33 13.79 10.86
N ARG A 65 -6.20 13.96 12.18
CA ARG A 65 -7.31 14.46 13.01
C ARG A 65 -7.64 15.85 12.50
N VAL A 66 -8.76 15.97 11.80
CA VAL A 66 -9.37 17.27 11.49
C VAL A 66 -9.80 17.84 12.84
N TYR A 67 -9.05 18.81 13.36
CA TYR A 67 -9.52 19.64 14.46
C TYR A 67 -10.52 20.63 13.83
N TYR A 68 -11.80 20.45 14.13
CA TYR A 68 -12.85 21.44 13.86
C TYR A 68 -12.86 22.47 14.98
#